data_AF-A0A1Z7Z1J3-F1
#
_entry.id   AF-A0A1Z7Z1J3-F1
#
_cell.length_a   1.000
_cell.length_b   1.000
_cell.length_c   1.000
_cell.angle_alpha   90.00
_cell.angle_beta   90.00
_cell.angle_gamma   90.00
#
_symmetry.space_group_name_H-M   'P 1'
#
loop_
_entity.id
_entity.type
_entity.pdbx_description
1 polymer ?
#
loop_
_entity_poly.entity_id
_entity_poly.type
_entity_poly.pdbx_seq_one_letter_code
_entity_poly.pdbx_strand_id
1 'polypeptide(L)'
;MELTKYKELIVEHWVTAMVTGVFGLVIGLSVTAFESKASDNRFFLEKQAVTADRVALSFSIYVENWRRIIKLKEYVKLTKSPPTESQISQLKTYVEQRDRARDKLFSALDALHLYFAEQTSNLAVEFRLWDESQSTKTTSQLASIAEWQKREIIILVAMRKELLK
;
A
#
# COMPACT_ATOMS: atom_id res chain seq x y z
N MET A 1 -13.45 57.16 49.47
CA MET A 1 -14.07 55.83 49.29
C MET A 1 -14.28 55.47 47.80
N GLU A 2 -14.23 56.42 46.85
CA GLU A 2 -14.41 56.14 45.41
C GLU A 2 -13.14 55.67 44.68
N LEU A 3 -11.95 56.14 45.10
CA LEU A 3 -10.65 55.78 44.50
C LEU A 3 -10.28 54.29 44.66
N THR A 4 -10.77 53.63 45.72
CA THR A 4 -10.54 52.19 45.96
C THR A 4 -11.37 51.33 45.01
N LYS A 5 -12.64 51.68 44.78
CA LYS A 5 -13.51 50.99 43.82
C LYS A 5 -12.98 51.06 42.39
N TYR A 6 -12.43 52.20 41.98
CA TYR A 6 -11.88 52.36 40.63
C TYR A 6 -10.62 51.53 40.39
N LYS A 7 -9.75 51.41 41.41
CA LYS A 7 -8.57 50.54 41.37
C LYS A 7 -8.94 49.05 41.29
N GLU A 8 -9.93 48.62 42.06
CA GLU A 8 -10.45 47.25 42.02
C GLU A 8 -11.00 46.91 40.63
N LEU A 9 -11.79 47.81 40.02
CA LEU A 9 -12.36 47.62 38.69
C LEU A 9 -11.31 47.51 37.57
N ILE A 10 -10.24 48.30 37.64
CA ILE A 10 -9.13 48.25 36.69
C ILE A 10 -8.37 46.93 36.83
N VAL A 11 -8.06 46.51 38.07
CA VAL A 11 -7.34 45.26 38.33
C VAL A 11 -8.16 44.07 37.84
N GLU A 12 -9.47 44.04 38.10
CA GLU A 12 -10.36 42.98 37.66
C GLU A 12 -10.42 42.86 36.12
N HIS A 13 -10.48 43.98 35.39
CA HIS A 13 -10.45 43.99 33.92
C HIS A 13 -9.11 43.49 33.36
N TRP A 14 -7.98 43.93 33.93
CA TRP A 14 -6.66 43.50 33.48
C TRP A 14 -6.41 42.01 33.78
N VAL A 15 -6.84 41.53 34.94
CA VAL A 15 -6.76 40.10 35.31
C VAL A 15 -7.62 39.27 34.36
N THR A 16 -8.86 39.70 34.08
CA THR A 16 -9.76 39.00 33.14
C THR A 16 -9.17 38.94 31.74
N ALA A 17 -8.58 40.05 31.25
CA ALA A 17 -7.93 40.10 29.95
C ALA A 17 -6.70 39.20 29.88
N MET A 18 -5.84 39.20 30.91
CA MET A 18 -4.70 38.29 31.01
C MET A 18 -5.13 36.83 31.01
N VAL A 19 -6.10 36.47 31.85
CA VAL A 19 -6.62 35.10 31.95
C VAL A 19 -7.19 34.66 30.60
N THR A 20 -8.00 35.49 29.96
CA THR A 20 -8.57 35.21 28.63
C THR A 20 -7.47 35.03 27.58
N GLY A 21 -6.42 35.87 27.60
CA GLY A 21 -5.28 35.76 26.70
C GLY A 21 -4.50 34.46 26.88
N VAL A 22 -4.24 34.06 28.12
CA VAL A 22 -3.55 32.79 28.43
C VAL A 22 -4.41 31.59 28.02
N PHE A 23 -5.72 31.60 28.32
CA PHE A 23 -6.63 30.54 27.87
C PHE A 23 -6.70 30.47 26.33
N GLY A 24 -6.74 31.60 25.64
CA GLY A 24 -6.71 31.66 24.18
C GLY A 24 -5.45 31.03 23.59
N LEU A 25 -4.28 31.27 24.20
CA LEU A 25 -3.02 30.64 23.79
C LEU A 25 -3.02 29.12 24.03
N VAL A 26 -3.47 28.67 25.21
CA VAL A 26 -3.54 27.24 25.54
C VAL A 26 -4.51 26.50 24.61
N ILE A 27 -5.68 27.08 24.34
CA ILE A 27 -6.66 26.52 23.40
C ILE A 27 -6.08 26.51 21.98
N GLY A 28 -5.48 27.61 21.53
CA GLY A 28 -4.86 27.72 20.21
C GLY A 28 -3.79 26.65 19.99
N LEU A 29 -2.84 26.52 20.93
CA LEU A 29 -1.80 25.49 20.86
C LEU A 29 -2.38 24.06 20.88
N SER A 30 -3.42 23.83 21.66
CA SER A 30 -4.08 22.52 21.73
C SER A 30 -4.80 22.17 20.42
N VAL A 31 -5.51 23.12 19.82
CA VAL A 31 -6.19 22.96 18.53
C VAL A 31 -5.17 22.71 17.42
N THR A 32 -4.10 23.51 17.33
CA THR A 32 -3.06 23.31 16.31
C THR A 32 -2.35 21.97 16.47
N ALA A 33 -2.07 21.53 17.71
CA ALA A 33 -1.49 20.21 17.95
C ALA A 33 -2.44 19.07 17.56
N PHE A 34 -3.75 19.25 17.77
CA PHE A 34 -4.76 18.28 17.37
C PHE A 34 -4.92 18.22 15.84
N GLU A 35 -4.95 19.38 15.17
CA GLU A 35 -5.01 19.49 13.71
C GLU A 35 -3.78 18.89 13.04
N SER A 36 -2.58 19.12 13.58
CA SER A 36 -1.34 18.50 13.08
C SER A 36 -1.42 16.97 13.15
N LYS A 37 -1.83 16.41 14.30
CA LYS A 37 -1.97 14.96 14.45
C LYS A 37 -3.03 14.37 13.50
N ALA A 38 -4.16 15.07 13.33
CA ALA A 38 -5.20 14.65 12.40
C ALA A 38 -4.71 14.69 10.94
N SER A 39 -3.93 15.72 10.58
CA SER A 39 -3.31 15.85 9.26
C SER A 39 -2.29 14.74 8.99
N ASP A 40 -1.40 14.46 9.94
CA ASP A 40 -0.38 13.42 9.82
C ASP A 40 -1.02 12.03 9.68
N ASN A 41 -2.06 11.75 10.48
CA ASN A 41 -2.81 10.50 10.39
C ASN A 41 -3.51 10.36 9.03
N ARG A 42 -4.14 11.43 8.54
CA ARG A 42 -4.78 11.43 7.21
C ARG A 42 -3.78 11.20 6.09
N PHE A 43 -2.63 11.86 6.14
CA PHE A 43 -1.56 11.68 5.17
C PHE A 43 -1.05 10.23 5.19
N PHE A 44 -0.85 9.64 6.37
CA PHE A 44 -0.42 8.26 6.49
C PHE A 44 -1.43 7.27 5.90
N LEU A 45 -2.72 7.41 6.23
CA LEU A 45 -3.80 6.59 5.66
C LEU A 45 -3.89 6.74 4.14
N GLU A 46 -3.72 7.96 3.61
CA GLU A 46 -3.69 8.20 2.16
C GLU A 46 -2.50 7.46 1.50
N LYS A 47 -1.31 7.50 2.12
CA LYS A 47 -0.15 6.75 1.61
C LYS A 47 -0.34 5.25 1.67
N GLN A 48 -0.96 4.72 2.73
CA GLN A 48 -1.33 3.31 2.80
C GLN A 48 -2.30 2.93 1.68
N ALA A 49 -3.35 3.72 1.45
CA ALA A 49 -4.36 3.45 0.42
C ALA A 49 -3.76 3.47 -0.99
N VAL A 50 -2.97 4.50 -1.32
CA VAL A 50 -2.27 4.60 -2.60
C VAL A 50 -1.30 3.43 -2.81
N THR A 51 -0.61 3.01 -1.74
CA THR A 51 0.29 1.85 -1.80
C THR A 51 -0.51 0.55 -2.04
N ALA A 52 -1.66 0.38 -1.38
CA ALA A 52 -2.55 -0.75 -1.58
C ALA A 52 -3.06 -0.86 -3.02
N ASP A 53 -3.55 0.24 -3.58
CA ASP A 53 -4.02 0.29 -4.96
C ASP A 53 -2.91 -0.04 -5.95
N ARG A 54 -1.70 0.50 -5.72
CA ARG A 54 -0.54 0.22 -6.57
C ARG A 54 -0.13 -1.26 -6.52
N VAL A 55 -0.14 -1.87 -5.33
CA VAL A 55 0.14 -3.29 -5.15
C VAL A 55 -0.92 -4.14 -5.85
N ALA A 56 -2.21 -3.85 -5.65
CA ALA A 56 -3.32 -4.58 -6.28
C ALA A 56 -3.24 -4.51 -7.81
N LEU A 57 -3.02 -3.32 -8.38
CA LEU A 57 -2.88 -3.15 -9.82
C LEU A 57 -1.68 -3.94 -10.37
N SER A 58 -0.54 -3.86 -9.68
CA SER A 58 0.69 -4.54 -10.13
C SER A 58 0.55 -6.06 -10.05
N PHE A 59 -0.12 -6.58 -9.01
CA PHE A 59 -0.46 -8.00 -8.89
C PHE A 59 -1.34 -8.47 -10.04
N SER A 60 -2.44 -7.76 -10.31
CA SER A 60 -3.38 -8.11 -11.37
C SER A 60 -2.69 -8.23 -12.74
N ILE A 61 -1.85 -7.25 -13.09
CA ILE A 61 -1.08 -7.27 -14.34
C ILE A 61 -0.09 -8.45 -14.35
N TYR A 62 0.61 -8.68 -13.25
CA TYR A 62 1.61 -9.74 -13.14
C TYR A 62 1.00 -11.15 -13.27
N VAL A 63 -0.08 -11.42 -12.53
CA VAL A 63 -0.81 -12.69 -12.55
C VAL A 63 -1.46 -12.93 -13.92
N GLU A 64 -2.01 -11.90 -14.56
CA GLU A 64 -2.58 -12.01 -15.90
C GLU A 64 -1.52 -12.39 -16.96
N ASN A 65 -0.31 -11.83 -16.87
CA ASN A 65 0.78 -12.24 -17.75
C ASN A 65 1.18 -13.71 -17.54
N TRP A 66 1.23 -14.18 -16.29
CA TRP A 66 1.42 -15.61 -16.00
C TRP A 66 0.33 -16.48 -16.61
N ARG A 67 -0.93 -16.08 -16.48
CA ARG A 67 -2.07 -16.78 -17.08
C ARG A 67 -1.94 -16.88 -18.59
N ARG A 68 -1.53 -15.81 -19.27
CA ARG A 68 -1.31 -15.81 -20.73
C ARG A 68 -0.19 -16.76 -21.14
N ILE A 69 0.93 -16.74 -20.42
CA ILE A 69 2.06 -17.65 -20.65
C ILE A 69 1.63 -19.11 -20.51
N ILE A 70 0.93 -19.44 -19.42
CA ILE A 70 0.47 -20.81 -19.14
C ILE A 70 -0.52 -21.26 -20.22
N LYS A 71 -1.53 -20.46 -20.55
CA LYS A 71 -2.51 -20.78 -21.60
C LYS A 71 -1.87 -21.01 -22.97
N LEU A 72 -0.90 -20.17 -23.36
CA LEU A 72 -0.22 -20.33 -24.65
C LEU A 72 0.60 -21.64 -24.68
N LYS A 73 1.29 -21.97 -23.59
CA LYS A 73 2.05 -23.22 -23.48
C LYS A 73 1.14 -24.46 -23.47
N GLU A 74 0.00 -24.39 -22.80
CA GLU A 74 -1.02 -25.45 -22.82
C GLU A 74 -1.58 -25.65 -24.22
N TYR A 75 -1.88 -24.57 -24.94
CA TYR A 75 -2.34 -24.63 -26.33
C TYR A 75 -1.32 -25.32 -27.24
N VAL A 76 -0.04 -24.92 -27.18
CA VAL A 76 1.04 -25.57 -27.96
C VAL A 76 1.19 -27.05 -27.60
N LYS A 77 1.04 -27.40 -26.31
CA LYS A 77 1.08 -28.81 -25.88
C LYS A 77 -0.09 -29.62 -26.44
N LEU A 78 -1.29 -29.04 -26.50
CA LEU A 78 -2.49 -29.71 -26.99
C LEU A 78 -2.46 -29.94 -28.51
N THR A 79 -1.91 -29.00 -29.27
CA THR A 79 -1.85 -29.12 -30.73
C THR A 79 -0.82 -30.16 -31.21
N LYS A 80 0.10 -30.61 -30.34
CA LYS A 80 1.21 -31.55 -30.65
C LYS A 80 2.08 -31.13 -31.84
N SER A 81 1.95 -29.88 -32.29
CA SER A 81 2.72 -29.30 -33.37
C SER A 81 3.83 -28.42 -32.78
N PRO A 82 4.98 -28.28 -33.46
CA PRO A 82 5.98 -27.29 -33.08
C PRO A 82 5.34 -25.89 -33.04
N PRO A 83 5.73 -25.02 -32.08
CA PRO A 83 5.20 -23.67 -32.01
C PRO A 83 5.59 -22.88 -33.27
N THR A 84 4.63 -22.12 -33.81
CA THR A 84 4.89 -21.23 -34.95
C THR A 84 5.75 -20.04 -34.54
N GLU A 85 6.44 -19.40 -35.49
CA GLU A 85 7.22 -18.19 -35.19
C GLU A 85 6.38 -17.09 -34.52
N SER A 86 5.12 -16.95 -34.94
CA SER A 86 4.16 -16.04 -34.33
C SER A 86 3.93 -16.36 -32.85
N GLN A 87 3.74 -17.63 -32.51
CA GLN A 87 3.55 -18.07 -31.12
C GLN A 87 4.80 -17.88 -30.27
N ILE A 88 5.99 -18.12 -30.84
CA ILE A 88 7.27 -17.88 -30.16
C ILE A 88 7.43 -16.37 -29.86
N SER A 89 7.12 -15.52 -30.84
CA SER A 89 7.16 -14.06 -30.69
C SER A 89 6.17 -13.55 -29.64
N GLN A 90 4.94 -14.07 -29.66
CA GLN A 90 3.93 -13.76 -28.63
C GLN A 90 4.37 -14.21 -27.24
N LEU A 91 4.94 -15.41 -27.12
CA LEU A 91 5.45 -15.91 -25.85
C LEU A 91 6.56 -15.01 -25.31
N LYS A 92 7.52 -14.61 -26.15
CA LYS A 92 8.60 -13.68 -25.77
C LYS A 92 8.01 -12.36 -25.26
N THR A 93 7.03 -11.81 -25.96
CA THR A 93 6.33 -10.59 -25.56
C THR A 93 5.69 -10.72 -24.18
N TYR A 94 5.00 -11.84 -23.91
CA TYR A 94 4.38 -12.06 -22.59
C TYR A 94 5.41 -12.25 -21.47
N VAL A 95 6.56 -12.88 -21.75
CA VAL A 95 7.66 -13.02 -20.79
C VAL A 95 8.23 -11.64 -20.44
N GLU A 96 8.52 -10.80 -21.44
CA GLU A 96 9.01 -9.44 -21.21
C GLU A 96 8.00 -8.57 -20.43
N GLN A 97 6.70 -8.69 -20.75
CA GLN A 97 5.63 -8.00 -20.02
C GLN A 97 5.50 -8.49 -18.59
N ARG A 98 5.63 -9.80 -18.36
CA ARG A 98 5.66 -10.42 -17.03
C ARG A 98 6.81 -9.86 -16.21
N ASP A 99 8.02 -9.80 -16.76
CA ASP A 99 9.21 -9.36 -16.03
C ASP A 99 9.10 -7.88 -15.63
N ARG A 100 8.65 -7.02 -16.56
CA ARG A 100 8.35 -5.62 -16.23
C ARG A 100 7.26 -5.47 -15.16
N ALA A 101 6.25 -6.34 -15.18
CA ALA A 101 5.19 -6.33 -14.17
C ALA A 101 5.71 -6.83 -12.81
N ARG A 102 6.62 -7.80 -12.80
CA ARG A 102 7.30 -8.31 -11.61
C ARG A 102 8.09 -7.21 -10.93
N ASP A 103 8.92 -6.48 -11.67
CA ASP A 103 9.75 -5.39 -11.13
C ASP A 103 8.88 -4.30 -10.51
N LYS A 104 7.78 -3.92 -11.19
CA LYS A 104 6.80 -2.96 -10.67
C LYS A 104 6.11 -3.45 -9.41
N LEU A 105 5.69 -4.71 -9.39
CA LEU A 105 5.08 -5.34 -8.22
C LEU A 105 6.06 -5.35 -7.05
N PHE A 106 7.30 -5.76 -7.27
CA PHE A 106 8.30 -5.86 -6.22
C PHE A 106 8.65 -4.49 -5.65
N SER A 107 8.79 -3.48 -6.50
CA SER A 107 8.94 -2.09 -6.05
C SER A 107 7.74 -1.60 -5.24
N ALA A 108 6.52 -1.99 -5.60
CA ALA A 108 5.32 -1.64 -4.83
C ALA A 108 5.25 -2.39 -3.49
N LEU A 109 5.68 -3.66 -3.46
CA LEU A 109 5.75 -4.47 -2.25
C LEU A 109 6.82 -3.96 -1.27
N ASP A 110 7.93 -3.41 -1.74
CA ASP A 110 8.95 -2.83 -0.86
C ASP A 110 8.41 -1.63 -0.06
N ALA A 111 7.45 -0.89 -0.63
CA ALA A 111 6.80 0.22 0.08
C ALA A 111 5.95 -0.24 1.27
N LEU A 112 5.60 -1.53 1.36
CA LEU A 112 4.86 -2.07 2.51
C LEU A 112 5.65 -1.96 3.81
N HIS A 113 6.98 -1.99 3.76
CA HIS A 113 7.82 -1.81 4.95
C HIS A 113 7.74 -0.39 5.55
N LEU A 114 7.27 0.59 4.78
CA LEU A 114 7.17 1.99 5.23
C LEU A 114 5.80 2.30 5.83
N TYR A 115 4.74 1.68 5.30
CA TYR A 115 3.37 2.08 5.58
C TYR A 115 2.53 1.00 6.26
N PHE A 116 2.98 -0.25 6.32
CA PHE A 116 2.20 -1.35 6.90
C PHE A 116 2.95 -2.02 8.06
N ALA A 117 2.22 -2.74 8.89
CA ALA A 117 2.79 -3.50 9.98
C ALA A 117 3.69 -4.63 9.48
N GLU A 118 4.64 -5.02 10.33
CA GLU A 118 5.63 -6.06 10.04
C GLU A 118 4.99 -7.36 9.55
N GLN A 119 3.82 -7.75 10.10
CA GLN A 119 3.13 -8.96 9.65
C GLN A 119 2.73 -8.90 8.16
N THR A 120 2.23 -7.75 7.69
CA THR A 120 1.86 -7.57 6.28
C THR A 120 3.08 -7.48 5.38
N SER A 121 4.14 -6.81 5.84
CA SER A 121 5.40 -6.76 5.10
C SER A 121 6.04 -8.15 4.96
N ASN A 122 5.96 -8.99 6.00
CA ASN A 122 6.49 -10.35 5.96
C ASN A 122 5.78 -11.23 4.92
N LEU A 123 4.47 -11.05 4.70
CA LEU A 123 3.75 -11.75 3.62
C LEU A 123 4.31 -11.40 2.23
N ALA A 124 4.76 -10.17 2.04
CA ALA A 124 5.39 -9.74 0.78
C ALA A 124 6.77 -10.40 0.58
N VAL A 125 7.56 -10.52 1.66
CA VAL A 125 8.85 -11.23 1.64
C VAL A 125 8.63 -12.72 1.32
N GLU A 126 7.67 -13.37 1.99
CA GLU A 126 7.32 -14.76 1.72
C GLU A 126 6.86 -14.97 0.27
N PHE A 127 6.08 -14.04 -0.28
CA PHE A 127 5.68 -14.08 -1.68
C PHE A 127 6.87 -13.95 -2.62
N ARG A 128 7.81 -13.02 -2.36
CA ARG A 128 9.02 -12.85 -3.19
C ARG A 128 9.88 -14.12 -3.22
N LEU A 129 10.14 -14.72 -2.06
CA LEU A 129 10.89 -15.98 -1.95
C LEU A 129 10.19 -17.12 -2.69
N TRP A 130 8.86 -17.22 -2.52
CA TRP A 130 8.07 -18.21 -3.23
C TRP A 130 8.09 -18.00 -4.75
N ASP A 131 7.99 -16.76 -5.23
CA ASP A 131 8.04 -16.39 -6.65
C ASP A 131 9.42 -16.72 -7.26
N GLU A 132 10.50 -16.39 -6.56
CA GLU A 132 11.86 -16.77 -6.95
C GLU A 132 11.99 -18.29 -7.10
N SER A 133 11.39 -19.07 -6.18
CA SER A 133 11.37 -20.52 -6.31
C SER A 133 10.57 -21.03 -7.51
N GLN A 134 9.63 -20.25 -8.06
CA GLN A 134 8.92 -20.62 -9.30
C GLN A 134 9.76 -20.35 -10.55
N SER A 135 10.67 -19.37 -10.51
CA SER A 135 11.45 -18.96 -11.68
C SER A 135 12.36 -20.07 -12.24
N THR A 136 12.78 -21.01 -11.39
CA THR A 136 13.63 -22.15 -11.76
C THR A 136 12.84 -23.38 -12.19
N LYS A 137 11.51 -23.37 -12.08
CA LYS A 137 10.68 -24.53 -12.36
C LYS A 137 10.36 -24.66 -13.84
N THR A 138 10.25 -25.90 -14.30
CA THR A 138 9.71 -26.19 -15.63
C THR A 138 8.23 -25.83 -15.69
N THR A 139 7.70 -25.61 -16.89
CA THR A 139 6.28 -25.22 -17.06
C THR A 139 5.31 -26.18 -16.37
N SER A 140 5.59 -27.49 -16.39
CA SER A 140 4.74 -28.52 -15.76
C SER A 140 4.81 -28.51 -14.23
N GLN A 141 5.83 -27.87 -13.66
CA GLN A 141 6.04 -27.75 -12.21
C GLN A 141 5.65 -26.37 -11.67
N LEU A 142 5.29 -25.43 -12.55
CA LEU A 142 4.81 -24.11 -12.12
C LEU A 142 3.53 -24.24 -11.31
N ALA A 143 3.40 -23.39 -10.30
CA ALA A 143 2.17 -23.26 -9.55
C ALA A 143 0.99 -22.89 -10.47
N SER A 144 -0.18 -23.42 -10.15
CA SER A 144 -1.42 -23.10 -10.87
C SER A 144 -1.80 -21.63 -10.67
N ILE A 145 -2.56 -21.06 -11.63
CA ILE A 145 -3.06 -19.67 -11.52
C ILE A 145 -3.85 -19.45 -10.22
N ALA A 146 -4.59 -20.44 -9.76
CA ALA A 146 -5.31 -20.35 -8.50
C ALA A 146 -4.38 -20.12 -7.29
N GLU A 147 -3.18 -20.71 -7.28
CA GLU A 147 -2.19 -20.51 -6.22
C GLU A 147 -1.59 -19.10 -6.28
N TRP A 148 -1.34 -18.55 -7.48
CA TRP A 148 -0.91 -17.15 -7.64
C TRP A 148 -1.97 -16.18 -7.08
N GLN A 149 -3.24 -16.38 -7.44
CA GLN A 149 -4.36 -15.57 -6.96
C GLN A 149 -4.57 -15.70 -5.45
N LYS A 150 -4.39 -16.91 -4.90
CA LYS A 150 -4.47 -17.14 -3.45
C LYS A 150 -3.47 -16.28 -2.69
N ARG A 151 -2.23 -16.20 -3.16
CA ARG A 151 -1.17 -15.38 -2.53
C ARG A 151 -1.42 -13.89 -2.66
N GLU A 152 -1.88 -13.45 -3.82
CA GLU A 152 -2.37 -12.08 -4.03
C GLU A 152 -3.44 -11.71 -3.00
N ILE A 153 -4.49 -12.54 -2.87
CA ILE A 153 -5.60 -12.30 -1.94
C ILE A 153 -5.10 -12.23 -0.49
N ILE A 154 -4.18 -13.10 -0.07
CA ILE A 154 -3.63 -13.11 1.29
C ILE A 154 -3.01 -11.75 1.63
N ILE A 155 -2.17 -11.20 0.73
CA ILE A 155 -1.52 -9.90 0.95
C ILE A 155 -2.55 -8.78 0.93
N LEU A 156 -3.43 -8.73 -0.09
CA LEU A 156 -4.42 -7.65 -0.22
C LEU A 156 -5.42 -7.62 0.95
N VAL A 157 -5.81 -8.78 1.48
CA VAL A 157 -6.68 -8.87 2.66
C VAL A 157 -5.95 -8.39 3.91
N ALA A 158 -4.66 -8.70 4.07
CA ALA A 158 -3.86 -8.19 5.19
C ALA A 158 -3.77 -6.66 5.16
N MET A 159 -3.48 -6.08 3.98
CA MET A 159 -3.45 -4.63 3.78
C MET A 159 -4.81 -3.98 4.07
N ARG A 160 -5.91 -4.55 3.55
CA ARG A 160 -7.27 -4.06 3.80
C ARG A 160 -7.61 -4.06 5.30
N LYS A 161 -7.21 -5.09 6.05
CA LYS A 161 -7.46 -5.16 7.49
C LYS A 161 -6.75 -4.03 8.24
N GLU A 162 -5.58 -3.60 7.79
CA GLU A 162 -4.87 -2.48 8.42
C GLU A 162 -5.46 -1.12 8.04
N LEU A 163 -5.92 -0.94 6.80
CA LEU A 163 -6.61 0.27 6.36
C LEU A 163 -7.94 0.55 7.09
N LEU A 164 -8.55 -0.48 7.66
CA LEU A 164 -9.83 -0.39 8.38
C LEU A 164 -9.67 -0.25 9.91
N LYS A 165 -8.43 -0.21 10.42
CA LYS A 165 -8.13 0.06 11.83
C LYS A 165 -8.05 1.56 12.08
#